data_AF-A0A9P5P1E4-F1
#
_entry.id   AF-A0A9P5P1E4-F1
#
_cell.length_a   1.000
_cell.length_b   1.000
_cell.length_c   1.000
_cell.angle_alpha   90.00
_cell.angle_beta   90.00
_cell.angle_gamma   90.00
#
_symmetry.space_group_name_H-M   'P 1'
#
loop_
_entity.id
_entity.type
_entity.pdbx_description
1 polymer ?
#
loop_
_entity_poly.entity_id
_entity_poly.type
_entity_poly.pdbx_seq_one_letter_code
_entity_poly.pdbx_strand_id
1 'polypeptide(L)'
;MSQSSQSDVFLSHELDGTLEAFITSPPRPQPVPVATSQEIRDRGSIFVGTIYSVTTAQEAAARVNHVKHVVHRARKATHEISAWRCMALKPGKTGLSFKEDFEVVQGSKDDGESWAGGKILKVMQDHGVLDAVVIITRWYGGTMLGPARFSHIETCATEVCKEFKRTEELQDCITTLQTLDALLADHRAQLATLMDADTPNAANAESKEKDCSLFLSTRKAPDYKDLDLTKAKRLIQARERAINSVKALIVKMSKPSAT
;
A
#
# COMPACT_ATOMS: atom_id res chain seq x y z
N MET A 1 -0.70 -43.20 -17.07
CA MET A 1 0.06 -41.97 -16.77
C MET A 1 -0.56 -40.84 -17.57
N SER A 2 -1.37 -40.01 -16.93
CA SER A 2 -1.87 -38.76 -17.49
C SER A 2 -1.77 -37.75 -16.37
N GLN A 3 -0.90 -36.75 -16.54
CA GLN A 3 -0.72 -35.66 -15.58
C GLN A 3 -1.81 -34.63 -15.84
N SER A 4 -2.72 -34.45 -14.90
CA SER A 4 -3.62 -33.30 -14.86
C SER A 4 -2.91 -32.12 -14.17
N SER A 5 -3.01 -30.97 -14.84
CA SER A 5 -2.32 -29.70 -14.59
C SER A 5 -2.67 -29.07 -13.24
N GLN A 6 -1.68 -28.40 -12.64
CA GLN A 6 -1.70 -27.80 -11.29
C GLN A 6 -2.46 -26.46 -11.20
N SER A 7 -3.37 -26.18 -12.15
CA SER A 7 -3.98 -24.86 -12.35
C SER A 7 -5.45 -24.73 -11.91
N ASP A 8 -6.10 -25.82 -11.45
CA ASP A 8 -7.53 -25.81 -11.09
C ASP A 8 -7.80 -25.75 -9.57
N VAL A 9 -6.81 -25.39 -8.74
CA VAL A 9 -6.95 -25.45 -7.26
C VAL A 9 -7.56 -24.19 -6.65
N PHE A 10 -7.77 -23.11 -7.40
CA PHE A 10 -8.18 -21.81 -6.83
C PHE A 10 -9.65 -21.39 -7.05
N LEU A 11 -10.49 -22.25 -7.62
CA LEU A 11 -11.85 -21.86 -8.02
C LEU A 11 -12.92 -22.92 -7.70
N SER A 12 -12.92 -23.46 -6.47
CA SER A 12 -14.10 -24.13 -5.88
C SER A 12 -13.87 -24.53 -4.43
N HIS A 13 -13.67 -23.57 -3.51
CA HIS A 13 -14.00 -23.86 -2.12
C HIS A 13 -15.46 -23.52 -1.90
N GLU A 14 -16.35 -24.47 -2.21
CA GLU A 14 -17.67 -24.49 -1.60
C GLU A 14 -17.45 -24.42 -0.08
N LEU A 15 -18.00 -23.40 0.55
CA LEU A 15 -17.96 -23.25 1.99
C LEU A 15 -18.95 -24.27 2.56
N ASP A 16 -18.46 -25.49 2.73
CA ASP A 16 -19.18 -26.52 3.45
C ASP A 16 -19.29 -26.02 4.90
N GLY A 17 -20.50 -25.61 5.30
CA GLY A 17 -20.80 -24.94 6.57
C GLY A 17 -20.68 -25.85 7.80
N THR A 18 -19.85 -26.88 7.73
CA THR A 18 -19.65 -27.88 8.77
C THR A 18 -18.70 -27.36 9.86
N LEU A 19 -19.01 -27.71 11.11
CA LEU A 19 -18.22 -27.32 12.28
C LEU A 19 -16.75 -27.77 12.17
N GLU A 20 -16.51 -28.92 11.54
CA GLU A 20 -15.18 -29.48 11.30
C GLU A 20 -14.30 -28.57 10.43
N ALA A 21 -14.85 -27.97 9.37
CA ALA A 21 -14.12 -27.02 8.52
C ALA A 21 -13.72 -25.75 9.29
N PHE A 22 -14.54 -25.33 10.26
CA PHE A 22 -14.23 -24.19 11.12
C PHE A 22 -13.15 -24.49 12.16
N ILE A 23 -13.05 -25.74 12.64
CA ILE A 23 -12.05 -26.17 13.63
C ILE A 23 -10.69 -26.47 12.97
N THR A 24 -10.69 -27.04 11.76
CA THR A 24 -9.46 -27.44 11.05
C THR A 24 -8.85 -26.34 10.19
N SER A 25 -9.59 -25.28 9.86
CA SER A 25 -9.03 -24.16 9.11
C SER A 25 -8.09 -23.32 9.98
N PRO A 26 -6.93 -22.90 9.44
CA PRO A 26 -6.05 -21.99 10.16
C PRO A 26 -6.81 -20.71 10.51
N PRO A 27 -6.64 -20.16 11.73
CA PRO A 27 -7.36 -18.97 12.14
C PRO A 27 -7.08 -17.83 11.16
N ARG A 28 -8.16 -17.23 10.63
CA ARG A 28 -8.05 -16.09 9.70
C ARG A 28 -7.18 -15.00 10.35
N PRO A 29 -6.16 -14.47 9.65
CA PRO A 29 -5.34 -13.41 10.20
C PRO A 29 -6.24 -12.23 10.58
N GLN A 30 -6.04 -11.73 11.80
CA GLN A 30 -6.80 -10.60 12.30
C GLN A 30 -6.42 -9.35 11.50
N PRO A 31 -7.38 -8.48 11.16
CA PRO A 31 -7.06 -7.26 10.45
C PRO A 31 -6.21 -6.33 11.30
N VAL A 32 -5.13 -5.86 10.70
CA VAL A 32 -4.21 -4.90 11.32
C VAL A 32 -4.54 -3.51 10.78
N PRO A 33 -4.63 -2.49 11.64
CA PRO A 33 -4.79 -1.11 11.18
C PRO A 33 -3.53 -0.67 10.42
N VAL A 34 -3.71 0.14 9.38
CA VAL A 34 -2.61 0.76 8.64
C VAL A 34 -1.91 1.80 9.53
N ALA A 35 -2.69 2.56 10.29
CA ALA A 35 -2.16 3.52 11.25
C ALA A 35 -3.13 3.70 12.44
N THR A 36 -2.55 4.15 13.55
CA THR A 36 -3.25 4.52 14.78
C THR A 36 -2.76 5.89 15.22
N SER A 37 -3.67 6.80 15.59
CA SER A 37 -3.34 8.16 16.04
C SER A 37 -2.66 8.13 17.40
N GLN A 38 -2.11 9.27 17.80
CA GLN A 38 -1.77 9.47 19.21
C GLN A 38 -3.05 9.49 20.07
N GLU A 39 -2.91 9.04 21.31
CA GLU A 39 -4.00 9.06 22.28
C GLU A 39 -4.19 10.46 22.83
N ILE A 40 -5.37 11.04 22.65
CA ILE A 40 -5.73 12.34 23.23
C ILE A 40 -6.53 12.13 24.51
N ARG A 41 -6.13 12.81 25.60
CA ARG A 41 -6.84 12.81 26.88
C ARG A 41 -7.37 14.21 27.21
N ASP A 42 -8.66 14.31 27.49
CA ASP A 42 -9.32 15.56 27.93
C ASP A 42 -10.41 15.27 28.95
N ARG A 43 -10.27 15.83 30.16
CA ARG A 43 -11.23 15.72 31.28
C ARG A 43 -11.72 14.28 31.49
N GLY A 44 -10.76 13.34 31.52
CA GLY A 44 -10.98 11.91 31.70
C GLY A 44 -11.45 11.15 30.45
N SER A 45 -11.88 11.85 29.39
CA SER A 45 -12.20 11.20 28.11
C SER A 45 -10.92 10.88 27.35
N ILE A 46 -10.92 9.76 26.63
CA ILE A 46 -9.81 9.30 25.80
C ILE A 46 -10.30 9.16 24.35
N PHE A 47 -9.49 9.60 23.40
CA PHE A 47 -9.73 9.49 21.96
C PHE A 47 -8.54 8.81 21.28
N VAL A 48 -8.85 7.83 20.43
CA VAL A 48 -7.87 7.16 19.56
C VAL A 48 -8.50 6.95 18.20
N GLY A 49 -7.79 7.32 17.14
CA GLY A 49 -8.16 7.04 15.76
C GLY A 49 -7.42 5.83 15.22
N THR A 50 -8.10 5.02 14.43
CA THR A 50 -7.52 3.91 13.66
C THR A 50 -8.00 3.98 12.22
N ILE A 51 -7.15 3.60 11.27
CA ILE A 51 -7.51 3.51 9.85
C ILE A 51 -7.18 2.12 9.31
N TYR A 52 -8.11 1.56 8.53
CA TYR A 52 -7.95 0.27 7.86
C TYR A 52 -8.19 0.45 6.36
N SER A 53 -7.38 -0.22 5.53
CA SER A 53 -7.68 -0.36 4.10
C SER A 53 -8.92 -1.23 3.92
N VAL A 54 -9.86 -0.76 3.10
CA VAL A 54 -11.11 -1.46 2.76
C VAL A 54 -11.55 -1.12 1.35
N THR A 55 -12.04 -2.11 0.62
CA THR A 55 -12.46 -1.93 -0.78
C THR A 55 -13.97 -1.78 -0.94
N THR A 56 -14.73 -2.12 0.10
CA THR A 56 -16.20 -2.11 0.06
C THR A 56 -16.82 -1.60 1.35
N ALA A 57 -18.06 -1.13 1.25
CA ALA A 57 -18.87 -0.72 2.39
C ALA A 57 -19.07 -1.85 3.42
N GLN A 58 -19.21 -3.09 2.94
CA GLN A 58 -19.37 -4.27 3.79
C GLN A 58 -18.09 -4.56 4.58
N GLU A 59 -16.93 -4.44 3.92
CA GLU A 59 -15.64 -4.60 4.59
C GLU A 59 -15.44 -3.49 5.64
N ALA A 60 -15.78 -2.24 5.32
CA ALA A 60 -15.76 -1.13 6.28
C ALA A 60 -16.59 -1.45 7.54
N ALA A 61 -17.83 -1.92 7.35
CA ALA A 61 -18.69 -2.34 8.46
C ALA A 61 -18.08 -3.52 9.26
N ALA A 62 -17.45 -4.48 8.58
CA ALA A 62 -16.76 -5.59 9.24
C ALA A 62 -15.57 -5.12 10.08
N ARG A 63 -14.80 -4.11 9.64
CA ARG A 63 -13.72 -3.50 10.43
C ARG A 63 -14.24 -2.81 11.68
N VAL A 64 -15.32 -2.03 11.56
CA VAL A 64 -15.98 -1.39 12.73
C VAL A 64 -16.42 -2.44 13.76
N ASN A 65 -17.04 -3.53 13.30
CA ASN A 65 -17.44 -4.63 14.18
C ASN A 65 -16.24 -5.34 14.82
N HIS A 66 -15.15 -5.54 14.08
CA HIS A 66 -13.91 -6.10 14.61
C HIS A 66 -13.34 -5.23 15.73
N VAL A 67 -13.24 -3.91 15.52
CA VAL A 67 -12.76 -2.98 16.56
C VAL A 67 -13.66 -3.06 17.80
N LYS A 68 -14.98 -2.99 17.62
CA LYS A 68 -15.96 -2.99 18.71
C LYS A 68 -15.98 -4.30 19.53
N HIS A 69 -15.87 -5.45 18.87
CA HIS A 69 -16.12 -6.75 19.50
C HIS A 69 -14.86 -7.57 19.78
N VAL A 70 -13.75 -7.29 19.10
CA VAL A 70 -12.49 -8.01 19.24
C VAL A 70 -11.44 -7.12 19.90
N VAL A 71 -11.10 -5.98 19.30
CA VAL A 71 -10.04 -5.09 19.80
C VAL A 71 -10.43 -4.49 21.16
N HIS A 72 -11.63 -3.94 21.28
CA HIS A 72 -12.13 -3.32 22.50
C HIS A 72 -12.98 -4.25 23.37
N ARG A 73 -12.82 -5.58 23.19
CA ARG A 73 -13.53 -6.59 23.99
C ARG A 73 -13.26 -6.44 25.49
N ALA A 74 -11.98 -6.24 25.85
CA ALA A 74 -11.56 -6.13 27.24
C ALA A 74 -11.97 -4.80 27.88
N ARG A 75 -11.99 -3.72 27.11
CA ARG A 75 -12.37 -2.37 27.55
C ARG A 75 -13.30 -1.73 26.54
N LYS A 76 -14.60 -1.95 26.70
CA LYS A 76 -15.63 -1.42 25.80
C LYS A 76 -15.53 0.10 25.70
N ALA A 77 -15.45 0.58 24.46
CA ALA A 77 -15.55 1.99 24.15
C ALA A 77 -16.97 2.51 24.39
N THR A 78 -17.09 3.79 24.69
CA THR A 78 -18.40 4.44 24.78
C THR A 78 -18.95 4.70 23.38
N HIS A 79 -18.09 5.09 22.45
CA HIS A 79 -18.47 5.40 21.07
C HIS A 79 -17.40 4.95 20.07
N GLU A 80 -17.83 4.34 18.97
CA GLU A 80 -17.04 3.93 17.80
C GLU A 80 -17.54 4.67 16.57
N ILE A 81 -17.08 5.90 16.40
CA ILE A 81 -17.49 6.78 15.32
C ILE A 81 -16.71 6.37 14.07
N SER A 82 -17.37 6.24 12.92
CA SER A 82 -16.66 5.82 11.70
C SER A 82 -17.08 6.59 10.45
N ALA A 83 -16.16 6.67 9.49
CA ALA A 83 -16.43 7.09 8.13
C ALA A 83 -15.58 6.27 7.16
N TRP A 84 -16.09 6.04 5.96
CA TRP A 84 -15.41 5.26 4.94
C TRP A 84 -15.64 5.88 3.56
N ARG A 85 -14.68 5.64 2.67
CA ARG A 85 -14.72 6.05 1.26
C ARG A 85 -14.07 4.94 0.45
N CYS A 86 -14.77 4.42 -0.56
CA CYS A 86 -14.27 3.36 -1.43
C CYS A 86 -14.53 3.74 -2.89
N MET A 87 -13.59 3.41 -3.76
CA MET A 87 -13.79 3.49 -5.21
C MET A 87 -14.52 2.23 -5.67
N ALA A 88 -15.72 2.41 -6.22
CA ALA A 88 -16.55 1.31 -6.71
C ALA A 88 -16.75 1.41 -8.22
N LEU A 89 -16.89 0.26 -8.86
CA LEU A 89 -17.27 0.17 -10.27
C LEU A 89 -18.78 0.43 -10.40
N LYS A 90 -19.16 1.34 -11.31
CA LYS A 90 -20.56 1.63 -11.59
C LYS A 90 -21.26 0.40 -12.17
N PRO A 91 -22.55 0.17 -11.85
CA PRO A 91 -23.31 -0.94 -12.42
C PRO A 91 -23.28 -0.93 -13.95
N GLY A 92 -23.01 -2.08 -14.56
CA GLY A 92 -22.98 -2.24 -16.02
C GLY A 92 -21.73 -1.71 -16.72
N LYS A 93 -20.69 -1.31 -15.97
CA LYS A 93 -19.39 -0.92 -16.51
C LYS A 93 -18.38 -2.05 -16.40
N THR A 94 -17.37 -2.04 -17.27
CA THR A 94 -16.33 -3.08 -17.32
C THR A 94 -15.06 -2.69 -16.56
N GLY A 95 -14.89 -1.39 -16.26
CA GLY A 95 -13.69 -0.87 -15.59
C GLY A 95 -12.53 -0.61 -16.56
N LEU A 96 -12.74 -0.85 -17.86
CA LEU A 96 -11.75 -0.57 -18.90
C LEU A 96 -11.73 0.92 -19.27
N SER A 97 -12.85 1.63 -19.06
CA SER A 97 -12.97 3.07 -19.32
C SER A 97 -12.54 3.84 -18.06
N PHE A 98 -11.24 3.76 -17.76
CA PHE A 98 -10.52 4.31 -16.59
C PHE A 98 -11.32 5.27 -15.68
N LYS A 99 -11.62 6.50 -16.10
CA LYS A 99 -12.23 7.53 -15.22
C LYS A 99 -13.76 7.50 -15.14
N GLU A 100 -14.45 7.01 -16.16
CA GLU A 100 -15.91 7.14 -16.24
C GLU A 100 -16.65 5.97 -15.60
N ASP A 101 -15.96 4.83 -15.49
CA ASP A 101 -16.52 3.58 -15.02
C ASP A 101 -16.58 3.49 -13.49
N PHE A 102 -15.84 4.33 -12.77
CA PHE A 102 -15.76 4.30 -11.32
C PHE A 102 -16.50 5.47 -10.68
N GLU A 103 -16.97 5.26 -9.45
CA GLU A 103 -17.53 6.28 -8.58
C GLU A 103 -17.02 6.12 -7.16
N VAL A 104 -17.01 7.21 -6.39
CA VAL A 104 -16.68 7.16 -4.97
C VAL A 104 -17.95 6.94 -4.19
N VAL A 105 -18.06 5.79 -3.54
CA VAL A 105 -19.11 5.52 -2.57
C VAL A 105 -18.56 5.80 -1.18
N GLN A 106 -19.35 6.46 -0.34
CA GLN A 106 -18.90 6.89 0.98
C GLN A 106 -20.05 6.89 1.98
N GLY A 107 -19.72 6.76 3.26
CA GLY A 107 -20.69 6.75 4.35
C GLY A 107 -20.04 7.06 5.70
N SER A 108 -20.88 7.35 6.70
CA SER A 108 -20.42 7.58 8.06
C SER A 108 -21.44 7.14 9.10
N LYS A 109 -20.99 6.93 10.34
CA LYS A 109 -21.80 6.52 11.49
C LYS A 109 -21.32 7.20 12.76
N ASP A 110 -22.26 7.83 13.47
CA ASP A 110 -21.97 8.63 14.67
C ASP A 110 -21.81 7.80 15.96
N ASP A 111 -22.41 6.61 16.04
CA ASP A 111 -22.44 5.73 17.24
C ASP A 111 -22.74 6.47 18.57
N GLY A 112 -23.72 7.39 18.57
CA GLY A 112 -24.12 8.16 19.76
C GLY A 112 -23.40 9.49 19.94
N GLU A 113 -22.34 9.76 19.18
CA GLU A 113 -21.68 11.07 19.09
C GLU A 113 -22.24 11.86 17.91
N SER A 114 -23.45 12.40 18.06
CA SER A 114 -24.16 13.08 16.97
C SER A 114 -23.27 14.08 16.22
N TRP A 115 -23.34 14.02 14.89
CA TRP A 115 -22.62 14.84 13.91
C TRP A 115 -21.13 14.54 13.75
N ALA A 116 -20.56 13.60 14.49
CA ALA A 116 -19.13 13.34 14.45
C ALA A 116 -18.68 12.56 13.21
N GLY A 117 -19.47 11.61 12.71
CA GLY A 117 -19.15 10.80 11.54
C GLY A 117 -18.96 11.65 10.29
N GLY A 118 -19.81 12.66 10.10
CA GLY A 118 -19.66 13.62 9.00
C GLY A 118 -18.38 14.44 9.07
N LYS A 119 -17.86 14.73 10.28
CA LYS A 119 -16.57 15.43 10.44
C LYS A 119 -15.40 14.55 10.01
N ILE A 120 -15.40 13.28 10.40
CA ILE A 120 -14.38 12.32 9.97
C ILE A 120 -14.42 12.19 8.43
N LEU A 121 -15.62 12.05 7.86
CA LEU A 121 -15.77 11.94 6.41
C LEU A 121 -15.20 13.17 5.68
N LYS A 122 -15.45 14.37 6.21
CA LYS A 122 -14.88 15.61 5.67
C LYS A 122 -13.35 15.60 5.72
N VAL A 123 -12.75 15.19 6.85
CA VAL A 123 -11.28 15.07 6.99
C VAL A 123 -10.70 14.10 5.95
N MET A 124 -11.37 12.97 5.71
CA MET A 124 -10.94 12.01 4.68
C MET A 124 -11.03 12.59 3.27
N GLN A 125 -12.05 13.41 2.98
CA GLN A 125 -12.18 14.11 1.70
C GLN A 125 -11.07 15.14 1.52
N ASP A 126 -10.80 15.96 2.53
CA ASP A 126 -9.77 17.00 2.52
C ASP A 126 -8.37 16.41 2.29
N HIS A 127 -8.10 15.20 2.79
CA HIS A 127 -6.83 14.48 2.58
C HIS A 127 -6.83 13.53 1.37
N GLY A 128 -7.93 13.46 0.62
CA GLY A 128 -8.04 12.57 -0.56
C GLY A 128 -7.90 11.08 -0.24
N VAL A 129 -8.25 10.66 0.98
CA VAL A 129 -8.17 9.24 1.41
C VAL A 129 -9.31 8.45 0.78
N LEU A 130 -8.98 7.38 0.07
CA LEU A 130 -9.88 6.45 -0.58
C LEU A 130 -9.52 5.02 -0.17
N ASP A 131 -10.43 4.09 -0.44
CA ASP A 131 -10.33 2.67 -0.10
C ASP A 131 -9.91 2.42 1.36
N ALA A 132 -10.53 3.18 2.25
CA ALA A 132 -10.25 3.15 3.68
C ALA A 132 -11.47 3.45 4.53
N VAL A 133 -11.41 2.98 5.78
CA VAL A 133 -12.33 3.33 6.87
C VAL A 133 -11.52 3.90 8.03
N VAL A 134 -11.94 5.07 8.49
CA VAL A 134 -11.43 5.70 9.72
C VAL A 134 -12.43 5.41 10.84
N ILE A 135 -11.92 4.96 11.97
CA ILE A 135 -12.68 4.66 13.18
C ILE A 135 -12.06 5.47 14.32
N ILE A 136 -12.83 6.40 14.88
CA ILE A 136 -12.45 7.16 16.06
C ILE A 136 -13.18 6.57 17.26
N THR A 137 -12.40 6.00 18.16
CA THR A 137 -12.88 5.43 19.40
C THR A 137 -12.79 6.44 20.52
N ARG A 138 -13.91 6.62 21.25
CA ARG A 138 -13.97 7.45 22.46
C ARG A 138 -14.34 6.62 23.67
N TRP A 139 -13.55 6.75 24.74
CA TRP A 139 -13.95 6.34 26.09
C TRP A 139 -14.35 7.59 26.88
N TYR A 140 -15.61 7.67 27.30
CA TYR A 140 -16.14 8.82 28.03
C TYR A 140 -15.62 8.87 29.47
N GLY A 141 -15.16 10.05 29.90
CA GLY A 141 -14.56 10.27 31.21
C GLY A 141 -15.48 10.76 32.31
N GLY A 142 -16.79 10.89 32.07
CA GLY A 142 -17.75 11.44 33.04
C GLY A 142 -18.03 12.94 32.89
N THR A 143 -17.22 13.69 32.12
CA THR A 143 -17.43 15.13 31.86
C THR A 143 -17.81 15.41 30.41
N MET A 144 -18.90 16.17 30.20
CA MET A 144 -19.33 16.60 28.88
C MET A 144 -18.32 17.61 28.31
N LEU A 145 -17.70 17.27 27.18
CA LEU A 145 -16.69 18.13 26.54
C LEU A 145 -17.31 19.22 25.66
N GLY A 146 -18.60 19.09 25.30
CA GLY A 146 -19.26 19.97 24.35
C GLY A 146 -18.56 19.95 22.98
N PRO A 147 -18.42 21.11 22.31
CA PRO A 147 -17.78 21.20 20.99
C PRO A 147 -16.32 20.72 20.94
N ALA A 148 -15.59 20.78 22.06
CA ALA A 148 -14.18 20.40 22.12
C ALA A 148 -13.92 18.94 21.68
N ARG A 149 -14.90 18.04 21.89
CA ARG A 149 -14.82 16.65 21.44
C ARG A 149 -14.60 16.53 19.93
N PHE A 150 -15.20 17.43 19.15
CA PHE A 150 -15.10 17.38 17.69
C PHE A 150 -13.70 17.75 17.22
N SER A 151 -13.03 18.69 17.88
CA SER A 151 -11.64 19.03 17.60
C SER A 151 -10.70 17.84 17.84
N HIS A 152 -10.92 17.07 18.92
CA HIS A 152 -10.14 15.85 19.19
C HIS A 152 -10.40 14.77 18.13
N ILE A 153 -11.66 14.56 17.75
CA ILE A 153 -12.06 13.61 16.71
C ILE A 153 -11.42 13.98 15.36
N GLU A 154 -11.49 15.25 14.95
CA GLU A 154 -10.88 15.74 13.72
C GLU A 154 -9.35 15.64 13.76
N THR A 155 -8.72 15.89 14.91
CA THR A 155 -7.27 15.74 15.10
C THR A 155 -6.83 14.29 14.92
N CYS A 156 -7.46 13.34 15.64
CA CYS A 156 -7.18 11.92 15.49
C CYS A 156 -7.40 11.43 14.05
N ALA A 157 -8.48 11.87 13.40
CA ALA A 157 -8.78 11.53 12.01
C ALA A 157 -7.70 12.07 11.05
N THR A 158 -7.26 13.32 11.27
CA THR A 158 -6.22 13.96 10.46
C THR A 158 -4.89 13.23 10.57
N GLU A 159 -4.50 12.83 11.77
CA GLU A 159 -3.25 12.08 12.00
C GLU A 159 -3.23 10.75 11.24
N VAL A 160 -4.28 9.93 11.38
CA VAL A 160 -4.33 8.63 10.68
C VAL A 160 -4.44 8.79 9.17
N CYS A 161 -5.14 9.81 8.67
CA CYS A 161 -5.22 10.09 7.23
C CYS A 161 -3.86 10.46 6.65
N LYS A 162 -3.06 11.26 7.37
CA LYS A 162 -1.70 11.64 6.95
C LYS A 162 -0.78 10.44 6.89
N GLU A 163 -0.79 9.58 7.91
CA GLU A 163 0.08 8.39 7.93
C GLU A 163 -0.35 7.35 6.89
N PHE A 164 -1.66 7.23 6.63
CA PHE A 164 -2.17 6.40 5.54
C PHE A 164 -1.64 6.87 4.18
N LYS A 165 -1.73 8.18 3.88
CA LYS A 165 -1.17 8.75 2.65
C LYS A 165 0.34 8.55 2.54
N ARG A 166 1.06 8.69 3.65
CA ARG A 166 2.50 8.43 3.72
C ARG A 166 2.82 6.98 3.34
N THR A 167 2.01 6.04 3.80
CA THR A 167 2.16 4.60 3.51
C THR A 167 1.85 4.29 2.04
N GLU A 168 0.78 4.87 1.48
CA GLU A 168 0.47 4.76 0.04
C GLU A 168 1.64 5.28 -0.82
N GLU A 169 2.13 6.50 -0.54
CA GLU A 169 3.27 7.08 -1.26
C GLU A 169 4.53 6.20 -1.19
N LEU A 170 4.77 5.56 -0.03
CA LEU A 170 5.92 4.70 0.16
C LEU A 170 5.78 3.42 -0.67
N GLN A 171 4.59 2.85 -0.71
CA GLN A 171 4.30 1.66 -1.51
C GLN A 171 4.44 1.93 -3.01
N ASP A 172 4.01 3.10 -3.48
CA ASP A 172 4.21 3.55 -4.86
C ASP A 172 5.71 3.70 -5.18
N CYS A 173 6.48 4.26 -4.25
CA CYS A 173 7.93 4.36 -4.40
C CYS A 173 8.60 2.99 -4.49
N ILE A 174 8.20 2.03 -3.64
CA ILE A 174 8.74 0.65 -3.65
C ILE A 174 8.41 -0.03 -4.98
N THR A 175 7.17 0.09 -5.45
CA THR A 175 6.73 -0.49 -6.74
C THR A 175 7.54 0.11 -7.88
N THR A 176 7.71 1.43 -7.89
CA THR A 176 8.55 2.14 -8.86
C THR A 176 10.00 1.64 -8.83
N LEU A 177 10.58 1.47 -7.64
CA LEU A 177 11.94 0.94 -7.48
C LEU A 177 12.08 -0.48 -8.05
N GLN A 178 11.12 -1.35 -7.79
CA GLN A 178 11.11 -2.71 -8.34
C GLN A 178 11.03 -2.69 -9.88
N THR A 179 10.19 -1.83 -10.46
CA THR A 179 10.13 -1.65 -11.91
C THR A 179 11.45 -1.12 -12.48
N LEU A 180 12.06 -0.12 -11.84
CA LEU A 180 13.35 0.43 -12.28
C LEU A 180 14.48 -0.61 -12.18
N ASP A 181 14.49 -1.44 -11.14
CA ASP A 181 15.47 -2.52 -11.00
C ASP A 181 15.32 -3.57 -12.11
N ALA A 182 14.08 -3.95 -12.45
CA ALA A 182 13.81 -4.87 -13.56
C ALA A 182 14.29 -4.28 -14.90
N LEU A 183 13.95 -3.02 -15.20
CA LEU A 183 14.40 -2.33 -16.41
C LEU A 183 15.93 -2.22 -16.48
N LEU A 184 16.57 -1.96 -15.34
CA LEU A 184 18.02 -1.86 -15.25
C LEU A 184 18.69 -3.23 -15.49
N ALA A 185 18.09 -4.32 -14.99
CA ALA A 185 18.55 -5.68 -15.27
C ALA A 185 18.43 -6.02 -16.76
N ASP A 186 17.31 -5.69 -17.40
CA ASP A 186 17.08 -5.91 -18.83
C ASP A 186 18.10 -5.16 -19.70
N HIS A 187 18.34 -3.88 -19.41
CA HIS A 187 19.33 -3.09 -20.14
C HIS A 187 20.76 -3.61 -19.93
N ARG A 188 21.11 -4.10 -18.73
CA ARG A 188 22.41 -4.74 -18.49
C ARG A 188 22.55 -6.03 -19.28
N ALA A 189 21.50 -6.85 -19.37
CA ALA A 189 21.49 -8.05 -20.18
C ALA A 189 21.67 -7.72 -21.68
N GLN A 190 20.95 -6.71 -22.19
CA GLN A 190 21.13 -6.22 -23.56
C GLN A 190 22.56 -5.76 -23.84
N LEU A 191 23.16 -5.00 -22.91
CA LEU A 191 24.55 -4.56 -23.03
C LEU A 191 25.52 -5.75 -23.08
N ALA A 192 25.32 -6.76 -22.23
CA ALA A 192 26.15 -7.98 -22.22
C ALA A 192 26.06 -8.73 -23.56
N THR A 193 24.86 -8.89 -24.13
CA THR A 193 24.69 -9.53 -25.44
C THR A 193 25.39 -8.77 -26.57
N LEU A 194 25.36 -7.43 -26.56
CA LEU A 194 26.08 -6.61 -27.55
C LEU A 194 27.59 -6.72 -27.38
N MET A 195 28.08 -6.79 -26.14
CA MET A 195 29.51 -6.96 -25.85
C MET A 195 30.03 -8.33 -26.32
N ASP A 196 29.25 -9.39 -26.14
CA ASP A 196 29.62 -10.73 -26.60
C ASP A 196 29.65 -10.82 -28.15
N ALA A 197 28.78 -10.06 -28.84
CA ALA A 197 28.72 -10.02 -30.30
C ALA A 197 29.92 -9.30 -30.97
N ASP A 198 30.49 -8.28 -30.31
CA ASP A 198 31.63 -7.49 -30.82
C ASP A 198 33.00 -8.14 -30.55
N THR A 199 33.06 -9.38 -30.05
CA THR A 199 34.32 -10.08 -29.77
C THR A 199 34.67 -11.15 -30.83
N PRO A 200 35.14 -10.77 -32.04
CA PRO A 200 35.98 -11.65 -32.84
C PRO A 200 37.45 -11.21 -32.74
N ASN A 201 38.26 -12.11 -32.19
CA ASN A 201 39.74 -12.13 -32.22
C ASN A 201 40.50 -11.32 -31.15
N ALA A 202 41.54 -11.98 -30.64
CA ALA A 202 42.29 -11.71 -29.41
C ALA A 202 43.27 -10.50 -29.47
N ALA A 203 43.77 -10.13 -28.27
CA ALA A 203 44.89 -9.23 -27.97
C ALA A 203 44.57 -7.74 -27.74
N ASN A 204 43.99 -7.42 -26.57
CA ASN A 204 44.31 -6.23 -25.76
C ASN A 204 43.43 -6.24 -24.48
N ALA A 205 43.79 -7.08 -23.51
CA ALA A 205 42.96 -7.36 -22.33
C ALA A 205 43.21 -6.42 -21.12
N GLU A 206 44.33 -5.69 -21.05
CA GLU A 206 44.77 -5.16 -19.75
C GLU A 206 44.23 -3.76 -19.37
N SER A 207 43.56 -3.04 -20.28
CA SER A 207 43.07 -1.67 -20.02
C SER A 207 41.56 -1.46 -20.20
N LYS A 208 40.81 -2.41 -20.79
CA LYS A 208 39.33 -2.35 -20.90
C LYS A 208 38.58 -3.06 -19.77
N GLU A 209 39.24 -3.94 -19.01
CA GLU A 209 38.59 -4.76 -17.98
C GLU A 209 38.17 -3.98 -16.72
N LYS A 210 38.87 -2.90 -16.37
CA LYS A 210 38.60 -2.13 -15.14
C LYS A 210 37.33 -1.28 -15.22
N ASP A 211 36.99 -0.76 -16.40
CA ASP A 211 35.77 0.04 -16.55
C ASP A 211 34.52 -0.82 -16.74
N CYS A 212 34.65 -2.04 -17.26
CA CYS A 212 33.51 -2.91 -17.58
C CYS A 212 33.04 -3.78 -16.38
N SER A 213 33.98 -4.24 -15.55
CA SER A 213 33.70 -5.10 -14.39
C SER A 213 32.82 -4.46 -13.31
N LEU A 214 32.77 -3.12 -13.24
CA LEU A 214 31.90 -2.38 -12.33
C LEU A 214 30.41 -2.42 -12.72
N PHE A 215 30.09 -2.64 -14.00
CA PHE A 215 28.71 -2.58 -14.52
C PHE A 215 28.02 -3.95 -14.60
N LEU A 216 28.80 -5.04 -14.69
CA LEU A 216 28.29 -6.42 -14.75
C LEU A 216 28.16 -7.10 -13.38
N SER A 217 28.43 -6.41 -12.28
CA SER A 217 28.22 -6.96 -10.94
C SER A 217 26.73 -7.29 -10.73
N THR A 218 26.42 -8.58 -10.80
CA THR A 218 25.15 -9.21 -10.43
C THR A 218 24.92 -9.08 -8.93
N ARG A 219 24.70 -7.85 -8.46
CA ARG A 219 24.35 -7.61 -7.05
C ARG A 219 23.01 -8.29 -6.76
N LYS A 220 22.96 -9.00 -5.63
CA LYS A 220 21.74 -9.56 -5.05
C LYS A 220 20.62 -8.53 -5.09
N ALA A 221 19.40 -8.96 -5.45
CA ALA A 221 18.24 -8.09 -5.53
C ALA A 221 18.09 -7.32 -4.20
N PRO A 222 17.97 -5.98 -4.27
CA PRO A 222 17.81 -5.16 -3.07
C PRO A 222 16.49 -5.49 -2.35
N ASP A 223 16.55 -5.59 -1.02
CA ASP A 223 15.36 -5.75 -0.17
C ASP A 223 14.83 -4.37 0.23
N TYR A 224 13.53 -4.15 0.05
CA TYR A 224 12.86 -2.86 0.23
C TYR A 224 11.94 -2.78 1.46
N LYS A 225 11.98 -3.77 2.36
CA LYS A 225 11.04 -3.84 3.50
C LYS A 225 11.15 -2.67 4.49
N ASP A 226 12.36 -2.17 4.75
CA ASP A 226 12.61 -1.17 5.80
C ASP A 226 13.06 0.19 5.22
N LEU A 227 12.31 0.73 4.26
CA LEU A 227 12.62 2.04 3.66
C LEU A 227 11.80 3.17 4.27
N ASP A 228 12.46 4.31 4.48
CA ASP A 228 11.79 5.59 4.66
C ASP A 228 11.53 6.27 3.30
N LEU A 229 10.50 7.11 3.23
CA LEU A 229 10.11 7.88 2.04
C LEU A 229 11.28 8.67 1.45
N THR A 230 12.09 9.32 2.29
CA THR A 230 13.22 10.13 1.83
C THR A 230 14.27 9.25 1.15
N LYS A 231 14.53 8.08 1.73
CA LYS A 231 15.49 7.10 1.20
C LYS A 231 14.96 6.48 -0.09
N ALA A 232 13.66 6.16 -0.15
CA ALA A 232 13.02 5.62 -1.34
C ALA A 232 13.12 6.60 -2.52
N LYS A 233 12.77 7.88 -2.33
CA LYS A 233 12.89 8.93 -3.36
C LYS A 233 14.34 9.11 -3.85
N ARG A 234 15.32 9.07 -2.94
CA ARG A 234 16.76 9.12 -3.31
C ARG A 234 17.19 7.90 -4.13
N LEU A 235 16.72 6.71 -3.79
CA LEU A 235 17.03 5.49 -4.52
C LEU A 235 16.42 5.49 -5.92
N ILE A 236 15.20 6.01 -6.09
CA ILE A 236 14.56 6.17 -7.40
C ILE A 236 15.46 7.00 -8.32
N GLN A 237 15.90 8.18 -7.86
CA GLN A 237 16.80 9.04 -8.63
C GLN A 237 18.13 8.35 -8.96
N ALA A 238 18.68 7.56 -8.02
CA ALA A 238 19.90 6.81 -8.26
C ALA A 238 19.72 5.73 -9.34
N ARG A 239 18.56 5.04 -9.35
CA ARG A 239 18.23 4.03 -10.36
C ARG A 239 17.97 4.63 -11.73
N GLU A 240 17.24 5.73 -11.81
CA GLU A 240 17.04 6.47 -13.05
C GLU A 240 18.37 6.91 -13.68
N ARG A 241 19.29 7.45 -12.87
CA ARG A 241 20.64 7.83 -13.33
C ARG A 241 21.43 6.62 -13.84
N ALA A 242 21.35 5.48 -13.13
CA ALA A 242 22.01 4.26 -13.55
C ALA A 242 21.45 3.71 -14.87
N ILE A 243 20.12 3.70 -15.05
CA ILE A 243 19.47 3.33 -16.30
C ILE A 243 19.95 4.23 -17.44
N ASN A 244 19.97 5.55 -17.25
CA ASN A 244 20.41 6.49 -18.26
C ASN A 244 21.88 6.26 -18.65
N SER A 245 22.74 5.96 -17.69
CA SER A 245 24.14 5.59 -17.94
C SER A 245 24.26 4.32 -18.79
N VAL A 246 23.51 3.26 -18.45
CA VAL A 246 23.56 1.99 -19.21
C VAL A 246 22.99 2.17 -20.62
N LYS A 247 21.88 2.90 -20.76
CA LYS A 247 21.31 3.25 -22.08
C LYS A 247 22.30 4.00 -22.96
N ALA A 248 23.03 4.98 -22.41
CA ALA A 248 24.05 5.71 -23.16
C ALA A 248 25.18 4.79 -23.66
N LEU A 249 25.56 3.77 -22.87
CA LEU A 249 26.54 2.77 -23.28
C LEU A 249 26.02 1.87 -24.40
N ILE A 250 24.77 1.41 -24.30
CA ILE A 250 24.12 0.61 -25.37
C ILE A 250 24.13 1.39 -26.69
N VAL A 251 23.73 2.68 -26.66
CA VAL A 251 23.73 3.54 -27.86
C VAL A 251 25.14 3.74 -28.41
N LYS A 252 26.15 3.83 -27.55
CA LYS A 252 27.56 3.94 -27.98
C LYS A 252 28.05 2.67 -28.68
N MET A 253 27.67 1.49 -28.18
CA MET A 253 28.05 0.20 -28.78
C MET A 253 27.28 -0.10 -30.07
N SER A 254 26.03 0.38 -30.20
CA SER A 254 25.24 0.14 -31.41
C SER A 254 25.60 1.03 -32.61
N LYS A 255 26.40 2.08 -32.42
CA LYS A 255 26.85 2.94 -33.53
C LYS A 255 28.10 2.32 -34.17
N PRO A 256 28.07 1.98 -35.48
CA PRO A 256 29.25 1.48 -36.16
C PRO A 256 30.35 2.54 -36.13
N SER A 257 31.58 2.14 -35.81
CA SER A 257 32.76 2.99 -35.90
C SER A 257 32.85 3.55 -37.33
N ALA A 258 32.67 4.85 -37.48
CA ALA A 258 32.93 5.53 -38.75
C ALA A 258 34.42 5.35 -39.08
N THR A 259 34.65 4.66 -40.19
CA THR A 259 35.93 4.48 -40.91
C THR A 259 36.64 5.78 -41.22
#